data_AF-E9GPC0-F1
#
_entry.id   AF-E9GPC0-F1
#
_cell.length_a   1.000
_cell.length_b   1.000
_cell.length_c   1.000
_cell.angle_alpha   90.00
_cell.angle_beta   90.00
_cell.angle_gamma   90.00
#
_symmetry.space_group_name_H-M   'P 1'
#
loop_
_entity.id
_entity.type
_entity.pdbx_description
1 polymer ?
#
loop_
_entity_poly.entity_id
_entity_poly.type
_entity_poly.pdbx_seq_one_letter_code
_entity_poly.pdbx_strand_id
1 'polypeptide(L)'
;MKGILYEEPAKRLFDNYNDNVRTTNDVEGWHTHLANHACLKISSRGLNLYTLLEVLYDDAIKVDMYTRMLEEGHILRKERKTFRVKVAKLFSFWNDYSNSVISTEELLEKCAEIYTNFNASKFVKTVDDFRLLELETE
;
A
#
# COMPACT_ATOMS: atom_id res chain seq x y z
N MET A 1 -4.34 -28.45 -22.25
CA MET A 1 -3.77 -28.15 -20.92
C MET A 1 -2.53 -27.28 -21.13
N LYS A 2 -2.67 -25.96 -21.03
CA LYS A 2 -1.52 -25.03 -21.12
C LYS A 2 -1.03 -24.77 -19.70
N GLY A 3 0.24 -25.10 -19.47
CA GLY A 3 0.94 -24.86 -18.22
C GLY A 3 0.93 -23.37 -17.88
N ILE A 4 0.46 -23.08 -16.66
CA ILE A 4 0.67 -21.77 -16.05
C ILE A 4 2.16 -21.74 -15.69
N LEU A 5 2.93 -21.08 -16.54
CA LEU A 5 4.31 -20.72 -16.28
C LEU A 5 4.35 -19.98 -14.94
N TYR A 6 5.14 -20.48 -14.01
CA TYR A 6 5.54 -19.78 -12.80
C TYR A 6 6.27 -18.50 -13.21
N GLU A 7 5.55 -17.39 -13.32
CA GLU A 7 6.18 -16.08 -13.37
C GLU A 7 6.92 -15.84 -12.06
N GLU A 8 8.23 -15.64 -12.17
CA GLU A 8 9.10 -15.30 -11.05
C GLU A 8 8.51 -14.15 -10.22
N PRO A 9 8.30 -14.32 -8.91
CA PRO A 9 7.79 -13.26 -8.03
C PRO A 9 8.73 -12.03 -7.98
N ALA A 10 9.96 -12.16 -8.48
CA ALA A 10 10.93 -11.08 -8.63
C ALA A 10 10.57 -10.10 -9.76
N LYS A 11 9.99 -10.56 -10.88
CA LYS A 11 9.58 -9.67 -11.99
C LYS A 11 8.46 -8.73 -11.60
N ARG A 12 7.42 -9.25 -10.92
CA ARG A 12 6.31 -8.41 -10.40
C ARG A 12 6.74 -7.38 -9.35
N LEU A 13 7.87 -7.58 -8.67
CA LEU A 13 8.38 -6.60 -7.70
C LEU A 13 9.09 -5.44 -8.37
N PHE A 14 9.68 -5.64 -9.56
CA PHE A 14 10.41 -4.61 -10.27
C PHE A 14 9.48 -3.64 -11.01
N ASP A 15 8.38 -4.15 -11.58
CA ASP A 15 7.40 -3.31 -12.30
C ASP A 15 6.72 -2.29 -11.37
N ASN A 16 6.49 -2.62 -10.09
CA ASN A 16 5.89 -1.73 -9.09
C ASN A 16 6.85 -0.66 -8.53
N TYR A 17 8.15 -0.71 -8.85
CA TYR A 17 9.13 0.27 -8.33
C TYR A 17 9.06 1.61 -9.08
N ASN A 18 8.50 1.62 -10.30
CA ASN A 18 8.47 2.79 -11.18
C ASN A 18 7.18 3.63 -11.04
N ASP A 19 6.21 3.19 -10.22
CA ASP A 19 4.90 3.86 -10.03
C ASP A 19 4.96 5.18 -9.25
N ASN A 20 6.15 5.58 -8.78
CA ASN A 20 6.35 6.82 -8.02
C ASN A 20 7.00 7.95 -8.83
N VAL A 21 7.28 7.73 -10.12
CA VAL A 21 7.70 8.82 -11.02
C VAL A 21 6.44 9.57 -11.41
N ARG A 22 6.31 10.83 -11.01
CA ARG A 22 5.25 11.69 -11.55
C ARG A 22 5.40 11.72 -13.06
N THR A 23 4.47 11.10 -13.76
CA THR A 23 4.48 11.07 -15.22
C THR A 23 3.64 12.23 -15.74
N THR A 24 3.78 12.56 -17.01
CA THR A 24 2.88 13.51 -17.68
C THR A 24 1.41 13.14 -17.48
N ASN A 25 1.07 11.86 -17.23
CA ASN A 25 -0.30 11.44 -16.92
C ASN A 25 -0.90 12.09 -15.66
N ASP A 26 -0.09 12.49 -14.67
CA ASP A 26 -0.60 13.17 -13.47
C ASP A 26 -1.03 14.60 -13.77
N VAL A 27 -0.34 15.27 -14.71
CA VAL A 27 -0.64 16.64 -15.15
C VAL A 27 -1.69 16.64 -16.29
N GLU A 28 -1.58 15.69 -17.22
CA GLU A 28 -2.52 15.50 -18.32
C GLU A 28 -3.88 14.95 -17.84
N GLY A 29 -3.88 14.20 -16.74
CA GLY A 29 -5.09 13.77 -16.06
C GLY A 29 -5.92 14.97 -15.59
N TRP A 30 -5.28 16.01 -15.07
CA TRP A 30 -5.97 17.23 -14.62
C TRP A 30 -6.56 18.02 -15.79
N HIS A 31 -5.81 18.18 -16.88
CA HIS A 31 -6.34 18.80 -18.11
C HIS A 31 -7.51 18.01 -18.70
N THR A 32 -7.44 16.68 -18.70
CA THR A 32 -8.51 15.80 -19.19
C THR A 32 -9.75 15.87 -18.29
N HIS A 33 -9.56 15.88 -16.97
CA HIS A 33 -10.63 16.03 -16.00
C HIS A 33 -11.36 17.36 -16.17
N LEU A 34 -10.61 18.46 -16.25
CA LEU A 34 -11.14 19.81 -16.48
C LEU A 34 -11.86 19.92 -17.84
N ALA A 35 -11.28 19.35 -18.89
CA ALA A 35 -11.87 19.33 -20.23
C ALA A 35 -13.19 18.54 -20.27
N ASN A 36 -13.26 17.41 -19.58
CA ASN A 36 -14.47 16.61 -19.45
C ASN A 36 -15.56 17.34 -18.64
N HIS A 37 -15.19 17.96 -17.52
CA HIS A 37 -16.12 18.71 -16.69
C HIS A 37 -16.66 19.95 -17.42
N ALA A 38 -15.79 20.65 -18.15
CA ALA A 38 -16.18 21.79 -18.98
C ALA A 38 -16.88 21.38 -20.29
N CYS A 39 -17.09 20.08 -20.54
CA CYS A 39 -17.66 19.54 -21.79
C CYS A 39 -16.98 20.13 -23.04
N LEU A 40 -15.64 20.19 -23.02
CA LEU A 40 -14.80 20.78 -24.06
C LEU A 40 -15.11 22.25 -24.42
N LYS A 41 -15.84 22.99 -23.58
CA LYS A 41 -16.12 24.43 -23.76
C LYS A 41 -14.93 25.35 -23.44
N ILE A 42 -13.72 24.80 -23.47
CA ILE A 42 -12.50 25.60 -23.37
C ILE A 42 -12.39 26.40 -24.66
N SER A 43 -12.86 27.63 -24.61
CA SER A 43 -12.80 28.56 -25.74
C SER A 43 -11.35 29.00 -25.98
N SER A 44 -11.05 29.51 -27.17
CA SER A 44 -9.81 30.24 -27.43
C SER A 44 -9.62 31.47 -26.51
N ARG A 45 -10.69 31.89 -25.81
CA ARG A 45 -10.69 32.93 -24.79
C ARG A 45 -10.45 32.41 -23.36
N GLY A 46 -10.20 31.11 -23.19
CA GLY A 46 -9.99 30.47 -21.89
C GLY A 46 -11.25 29.83 -21.29
N LEU A 47 -11.10 29.33 -20.05
CA LEU A 47 -12.15 28.66 -19.28
C LEU A 47 -12.92 29.68 -18.43
N ASN A 48 -14.24 29.49 -18.26
CA ASN A 48 -15.05 30.30 -17.36
C ASN A 48 -14.61 30.08 -15.90
N LEU A 49 -14.37 31.18 -15.16
CA LEU A 49 -13.97 31.16 -13.75
C LEU A 49 -14.90 30.32 -12.87
N TYR A 50 -16.22 30.38 -13.11
CA TYR A 50 -17.19 29.60 -12.31
C TYR A 50 -17.02 28.09 -12.53
N THR A 51 -16.75 27.68 -13.77
CA THR A 51 -16.46 26.27 -14.10
C THR A 51 -15.14 25.82 -13.48
N LEU A 52 -14.13 26.69 -13.44
CA LEU A 52 -12.87 26.39 -12.74
C LEU A 52 -13.11 26.18 -11.24
N LEU A 53 -13.91 27.06 -10.63
CA LEU A 53 -14.18 27.03 -9.20
C LEU A 53 -14.95 25.76 -8.80
N GLU A 54 -15.91 25.32 -9.61
CA GLU A 54 -16.63 24.05 -9.39
C GLU A 54 -15.68 22.84 -9.39
N VAL A 55 -14.80 22.74 -10.39
CA VAL A 55 -13.82 21.64 -10.47
C VAL A 55 -12.86 21.65 -9.29
N LEU A 56 -12.35 22.84 -8.92
CA LEU A 56 -11.45 22.97 -7.77
C LEU A 56 -12.14 22.62 -6.46
N TYR A 57 -13.41 22.98 -6.30
CA TYR A 57 -14.21 22.65 -5.12
C TYR A 57 -14.43 21.14 -5.01
N ASP A 58 -14.83 20.49 -6.10
CA ASP A 58 -15.04 19.05 -6.15
C ASP A 58 -13.78 18.25 -5.88
N ASP A 59 -12.63 18.73 -6.38
CA ASP A 59 -11.33 18.11 -6.10
C ASP A 59 -10.91 18.33 -4.64
N ALA A 60 -11.07 19.55 -4.12
CA ALA A 60 -10.70 19.88 -2.74
C ALA A 60 -11.44 19.01 -1.71
N ILE A 61 -12.72 18.73 -1.93
CA ILE A 61 -13.50 17.83 -1.06
C ILE A 61 -12.94 16.40 -1.04
N LYS A 62 -12.41 15.94 -2.17
CA LYS A 62 -11.92 14.56 -2.31
C LYS A 62 -10.50 14.39 -1.78
N VAL A 63 -9.74 15.48 -1.57
CA VAL A 63 -8.34 15.42 -1.09
C VAL A 63 -8.21 14.62 0.20
N ASP A 64 -9.09 14.85 1.18
CA ASP A 64 -9.04 14.14 2.46
C ASP A 64 -9.32 12.65 2.32
N MET A 65 -10.23 12.28 1.40
CA MET A 65 -10.50 10.88 1.09
C MET A 65 -9.28 10.23 0.41
N TYR A 66 -8.70 10.87 -0.60
CA TYR A 66 -7.52 10.35 -1.28
C TYR A 66 -6.32 10.25 -0.35
N THR A 67 -6.14 11.20 0.55
CA THR A 67 -5.08 11.18 1.57
C THR A 67 -5.22 9.96 2.46
N ARG A 68 -6.42 9.72 3.01
CA ARG A 68 -6.71 8.51 3.81
C ARG A 68 -6.48 7.22 3.03
N MET A 69 -6.94 7.13 1.78
CA MET A 69 -6.73 5.94 0.95
C MET A 69 -5.24 5.69 0.66
N LEU A 70 -4.45 6.76 0.47
CA LEU A 70 -3.01 6.65 0.29
C LEU A 70 -2.35 6.15 1.58
N GLU A 71 -2.69 6.74 2.73
CA GLU A 71 -2.21 6.31 4.05
C GLU A 71 -2.53 4.84 4.33
N GLU A 72 -3.78 4.43 4.13
CA GLU A 72 -4.21 3.02 4.20
C GLU A 72 -3.39 2.14 3.26
N GLY A 73 -3.17 2.59 2.03
CA GLY A 73 -2.31 1.91 1.05
C GLY A 73 -0.87 1.76 1.55
N HIS A 74 -0.29 2.79 2.14
CA HIS A 74 1.05 2.76 2.74
C HIS A 74 1.12 1.78 3.92
N ILE A 75 0.10 1.77 4.79
CA ILE A 75 -0.04 0.83 5.90
C ILE A 75 -0.08 -0.60 5.36
N LEU A 76 -0.96 -0.89 4.40
CA LEU A 76 -1.08 -2.22 3.79
C LEU A 76 0.21 -2.67 3.11
N ARG A 77 0.93 -1.80 2.41
CA ARG A 77 2.23 -2.12 1.81
C ARG A 77 3.26 -2.50 2.87
N LYS A 78 3.32 -1.72 3.96
CA LYS A 78 4.22 -2.00 5.10
C LYS A 78 3.87 -3.33 5.74
N GLU A 79 2.58 -3.59 6.00
CA GLU A 79 2.10 -4.85 6.57
C GLU A 79 2.44 -6.05 5.68
N ARG A 80 2.14 -5.98 4.38
CA ARG A 80 2.51 -7.02 3.41
C ARG A 80 4.00 -7.28 3.40
N LYS A 81 4.84 -6.24 3.41
CA LYS A 81 6.30 -6.41 3.48
C LYS A 81 6.71 -7.18 4.74
N THR A 82 6.17 -6.81 5.90
CA THR A 82 6.46 -7.53 7.16
C THR A 82 5.96 -8.98 7.14
N PHE A 83 4.78 -9.22 6.56
CA PHE A 83 4.22 -10.56 6.44
C PHE A 83 5.07 -11.44 5.52
N ARG A 84 5.53 -10.92 4.37
CA ARG A 84 6.41 -11.65 3.44
C ARG A 84 7.71 -12.10 4.09
N VAL A 85 8.33 -11.24 4.91
CA VAL A 85 9.55 -11.60 5.65
C VAL A 85 9.30 -12.77 6.60
N LYS A 86 8.15 -12.78 7.30
CA LYS A 86 7.81 -13.87 8.22
C LYS A 86 7.52 -15.17 7.48
N VAL A 87 6.74 -15.10 6.41
CA VAL A 87 6.46 -16.25 5.55
C VAL A 87 7.75 -16.85 4.98
N ALA A 88 8.69 -16.01 4.55
CA ALA A 88 10.00 -16.48 4.07
C ALA A 88 10.78 -17.23 5.17
N LYS A 89 10.80 -16.73 6.40
CA LYS A 89 11.44 -17.43 7.55
C LYS A 89 10.74 -18.76 7.88
N LEU A 90 9.41 -18.78 7.85
CA LEU A 90 8.66 -20.01 8.08
C LEU A 90 9.00 -21.07 7.02
N PHE A 91 9.08 -20.66 5.75
CA PHE A 91 9.48 -21.55 4.67
C PHE A 91 10.93 -22.03 4.81
N SER A 92 11.87 -21.20 5.26
CA SER A 92 13.24 -21.67 5.51
C SER A 92 13.27 -22.74 6.59
N PHE A 93 12.56 -22.55 7.71
CA PHE A 93 12.49 -23.56 8.78
C PHE A 93 11.81 -24.84 8.31
N TRP A 94 10.75 -24.72 7.51
CA TRP A 94 10.09 -25.89 6.92
C TRP A 94 11.04 -26.67 6.00
N ASN A 95 11.85 -25.97 5.21
CA ASN A 95 12.86 -26.58 4.34
C ASN A 95 13.96 -27.27 5.16
N ASP A 96 14.43 -26.65 6.24
CA ASP A 96 15.41 -27.24 7.15
C ASP A 96 14.86 -28.54 7.78
N TYR A 97 13.59 -28.54 8.19
CA TYR A 97 12.92 -29.73 8.72
C TYR A 97 12.78 -30.82 7.65
N SER A 98 12.37 -30.46 6.44
CA SER A 98 12.25 -31.39 5.31
C SER A 98 13.58 -32.06 4.96
N ASN A 99 14.70 -31.35 5.16
CA ASN A 99 16.04 -31.88 4.95
C ASN A 99 16.61 -32.57 6.19
N SER A 100 15.79 -32.79 7.24
CA SER A 100 16.19 -33.40 8.52
C SER A 100 17.34 -32.66 9.23
N VAL A 101 17.50 -31.36 8.96
CA VAL A 101 18.50 -30.50 9.61
C VAL A 101 18.05 -30.12 11.02
N ILE A 102 16.74 -29.96 11.23
CA ILE A 102 16.14 -29.61 12.52
C ILE A 102 15.11 -30.66 12.93
N SER A 103 14.91 -30.81 14.24
CA SER A 103 13.88 -31.68 14.79
C SER A 103 12.49 -31.05 14.71
N THR A 104 11.44 -31.86 14.90
CA THR A 104 10.06 -31.36 14.98
C THR A 104 9.88 -30.39 16.15
N GLU A 105 10.56 -30.64 17.27
CA GLU A 105 10.50 -29.78 18.46
C GLU A 105 11.11 -28.41 18.16
N GLU A 106 12.29 -28.37 17.53
CA GLU A 106 12.96 -27.14 17.13
C GLU A 106 12.15 -26.34 16.09
N LEU A 107 11.47 -27.04 15.16
CA LEU A 107 10.57 -26.39 14.20
C LEU A 107 9.41 -25.68 14.92
N LEU A 108 8.78 -26.37 15.87
CA LEU A 108 7.65 -25.83 16.63
C LEU A 108 8.07 -24.65 17.51
N GLU A 109 9.23 -24.73 18.15
CA GLU A 109 9.80 -23.64 18.95
C GLU A 109 10.05 -22.39 18.09
N LYS A 110 10.71 -22.55 16.93
CA LYS A 110 10.95 -21.45 15.99
C LYS A 110 9.65 -20.85 15.44
N CYS A 111 8.61 -21.66 15.21
CA CYS A 111 7.30 -21.17 14.80
C CYS A 111 6.61 -20.37 15.93
N ALA A 112 6.71 -20.85 17.17
CA ALA A 112 6.19 -20.15 18.33
C ALA A 112 6.89 -18.79 18.52
N GLU A 113 8.21 -18.73 18.33
CA GLU A 113 9.00 -17.49 18.41
C GLU A 113 8.57 -16.46 17.35
N ILE A 114 8.30 -16.89 16.11
CA ILE A 114 7.76 -15.99 15.07
C ILE A 114 6.40 -15.41 15.50
N TYR A 115 5.56 -16.24 16.11
CA TYR A 115 4.21 -15.85 16.53
C TYR A 115 4.22 -14.91 17.74
N THR A 116 5.04 -15.20 18.76
CA THR A 116 5.16 -14.34 19.96
C THR A 116 5.73 -12.97 19.60
N ASN A 117 6.78 -12.93 18.78
CA ASN A 117 7.35 -11.68 18.28
C ASN A 117 6.35 -10.87 17.45
N PHE A 118 5.49 -11.53 16.66
CA PHE A 118 4.42 -10.85 15.95
C PHE A 118 3.41 -10.23 16.92
N ASN A 119 2.92 -11.01 17.88
CA ASN A 119 1.94 -10.51 18.84
C ASN A 119 2.52 -9.36 19.68
N ALA A 120 3.75 -9.47 20.18
CA ALA A 120 4.42 -8.39 20.89
C ALA A 120 4.48 -7.11 20.03
N SER A 121 4.87 -7.22 18.76
CA SER A 121 4.91 -6.06 17.84
C SER A 121 3.52 -5.47 17.52
N LYS A 122 2.47 -6.29 17.56
CA LYS A 122 1.09 -5.85 17.35
C LYS A 122 0.56 -5.10 18.58
N PHE A 123 0.79 -5.65 19.78
CA PHE A 123 0.37 -5.03 21.04
C PHE A 123 1.11 -3.73 21.35
N VAL A 124 2.42 -3.64 21.05
CA VAL A 124 3.18 -2.39 21.22
C VAL A 124 2.60 -1.28 20.33
N LYS A 125 2.27 -1.60 19.07
CA LYS A 125 1.65 -0.62 18.16
C LYS A 125 0.27 -0.17 18.62
N THR A 126 -0.56 -1.08 19.13
CA THR A 126 -1.90 -0.70 19.64
C THR A 126 -1.82 0.18 20.88
N VAL A 127 -0.79 0.02 21.70
CA VAL A 127 -0.57 0.85 22.89
C VAL A 127 -0.08 2.24 22.51
N ASP A 128 0.81 2.36 21.51
CA ASP A 128 1.26 3.66 21.01
C ASP A 128 0.17 4.41 20.25
N ASP A 129 -0.69 3.73 19.48
CA ASP A 129 -1.88 4.35 18.84
C ASP A 129 -2.86 4.91 19.87
N PHE A 130 -3.06 4.21 20.99
CA PHE A 130 -3.95 4.66 22.06
C PHE A 130 -3.43 5.93 22.77
N ARG A 131 -2.09 6.05 22.91
CA ARG A 131 -1.44 7.24 23.48
C ARG A 131 -1.51 8.46 22.57
N LEU A 132 -1.61 8.26 21.25
CA LEU A 132 -1.82 9.37 20.30
C LEU A 132 -3.25 9.91 20.39
N LEU A 133 -4.25 9.07 20.70
CA LEU A 133 -5.63 9.48 20.92
C LEU A 133 -5.83 10.33 22.19
N GLU A 134 -5.04 10.08 23.24
CA GLU A 134 -5.14 10.85 24.51
C GLU A 134 -4.59 12.28 24.38
N LEU A 135 -3.79 12.57 23.35
CA LEU A 135 -3.21 13.90 23.10
C LEU A 135 -4.07 14.81 22.20
N GLU A 136 -5.12 14.29 21.56
CA GLU A 136 -6.07 15.08 20.75
C GLU A 136 -7.29 15.56 21.55
N THR A 137 -7.35 15.27 22.85
CA THR A 137 -8.49 15.62 23.74
C THR A 137 -8.19 16.66 24.82
N GLU A 138 -7.07 17.39 24.75
CA GLU A 138 -6.81 18.62 25.54
C GLU A 138 -6.94 19.88 24.69
#